data_AF-A0A0D6AFC8-F1
#
_entry.id   AF-A0A0D6AFC8-F1
#
_cell.length_a   1.000
_cell.length_b   1.000
_cell.length_c   1.000
_cell.angle_alpha   90.00
_cell.angle_beta   90.00
_cell.angle_gamma   90.00
#
_symmetry.space_group_name_H-M   'P 1'
#
loop_
_entity.id
_entity.type
_entity.pdbx_description
1 polymer ?
#
loop_
_entity_poly.entity_id
_entity_poly.type
_entity_poly.pdbx_seq_one_letter_code
_entity_poly.pdbx_strand_id
1 'polypeptide(L)'
;MLDERIILRKFQKQKEYLVKLKVYENIDYDTFLNDQMIQFAIERLLQLTIQVALDVNRYLFKSLLIKQPEENAESFIKLAQLKILDEDLALRLKESGKMRNLLVHLYEIIEPPFVHLAIKVKKL
;
A
#
# COMPACT_ATOMS: atom_id res chain seq x y z
N MET A 1 10.29 2.37 -22.87
CA MET A 1 11.56 1.80 -22.36
C MET A 1 11.56 1.94 -20.85
N LEU A 2 11.99 0.89 -20.13
CA LEU A 2 12.12 0.90 -18.67
C LEU A 2 13.25 1.84 -18.25
N ASP A 3 12.98 2.72 -17.30
CA ASP A 3 13.93 3.65 -16.68
C ASP A 3 13.85 3.49 -15.16
N GLU A 4 14.88 2.87 -14.60
CA GLU A 4 15.01 2.58 -13.18
C GLU A 4 14.93 3.84 -12.30
N ARG A 5 15.33 5.01 -12.82
CA ARG A 5 15.31 6.27 -12.07
C ARG A 5 13.90 6.68 -11.69
N ILE A 6 12.90 6.32 -12.50
CA ILE A 6 11.49 6.57 -12.21
C ILE A 6 11.03 5.73 -11.01
N ILE A 7 11.42 4.46 -10.98
CA ILE A 7 11.09 3.52 -9.89
C ILE A 7 11.79 3.95 -8.59
N LEU A 8 13.08 4.27 -8.65
CA LEU A 8 13.85 4.70 -7.48
C LEU A 8 13.30 5.98 -6.87
N ARG A 9 12.91 6.97 -7.68
CA ARG A 9 12.26 8.21 -7.19
C ARG A 9 10.92 7.92 -6.52
N LYS A 10 10.14 6.98 -7.05
CA LYS A 10 8.89 6.54 -6.41
C LYS A 10 9.17 5.89 -5.07
N PHE A 11 10.11 4.96 -4.98
CA PHE A 11 10.47 4.33 -3.70
C PHE A 11 11.06 5.29 -2.67
N GLN A 12 11.82 6.31 -3.10
CA GLN A 12 12.25 7.38 -2.20
C GLN A 12 11.04 8.09 -1.57
N LYS A 13 10.01 8.41 -2.37
CA LYS A 13 8.78 8.99 -1.86
C LYS A 13 8.00 8.04 -0.95
N GLN A 14 7.96 6.75 -1.28
CA GLN A 14 7.33 5.74 -0.45
C GLN A 14 7.99 5.66 0.93
N LYS A 15 9.32 5.74 0.98
CA LYS A 15 10.09 5.75 2.22
C LYS A 15 9.72 6.93 3.12
N GLU A 16 9.50 8.13 2.55
CA GLU A 16 9.04 9.29 3.32
C GLU A 16 7.68 9.05 3.99
N TYR A 17 6.74 8.40 3.29
CA TYR A 17 5.43 8.06 3.87
C TYR A 17 5.55 6.98 4.95
N LEU A 18 6.36 5.95 4.72
CA LEU A 18 6.62 4.91 5.70
C LEU A 18 7.24 5.47 6.99
N VAL A 19 8.18 6.42 6.88
CA VAL A 19 8.78 7.09 8.04
C VAL A 19 7.73 7.85 8.85
N LYS A 20 6.81 8.55 8.17
CA LYS A 20 5.70 9.26 8.83
C LYS A 20 4.70 8.29 9.47
N LEU A 21 4.39 7.18 8.80
CA LEU A 21 3.49 6.15 9.31
C LEU A 21 4.07 5.46 10.55
N LYS A 22 5.39 5.25 10.58
CA LYS A 22 6.10 4.61 11.69
C LYS A 22 5.93 5.33 13.03
N VAL A 23 5.69 6.64 13.01
CA VAL A 23 5.42 7.42 14.24
C VAL A 23 4.19 6.87 14.99
N TYR A 24 3.24 6.30 14.26
CA TYR A 24 2.01 5.74 14.82
C TYR A 24 2.09 4.24 15.12
N GLU A 25 3.20 3.56 14.82
CA GLU A 25 3.35 2.09 14.96
C GLU A 25 2.93 1.58 16.34
N ASN A 26 3.23 2.34 17.41
CA ASN A 26 2.96 1.94 18.79
C ASN A 26 1.77 2.65 19.42
N ILE A 27 0.93 3.36 18.65
CA ILE A 27 -0.30 3.95 19.20
C ILE A 27 -1.19 2.86 19.78
N ASP A 28 -1.71 3.07 20.99
CA ASP A 28 -2.70 2.19 21.59
C ASP A 28 -4.06 2.38 20.93
N TYR A 29 -4.94 1.41 21.15
CA TYR A 29 -6.22 1.36 20.46
C TYR A 29 -7.18 2.47 20.92
N ASP A 30 -7.18 2.80 22.21
CA ASP A 30 -8.08 3.81 22.78
C ASP A 30 -7.70 5.21 22.29
N THR A 31 -6.41 5.55 22.26
CA THR A 31 -5.92 6.81 21.68
C THR A 31 -6.27 6.92 20.19
N PHE A 32 -6.11 5.83 19.44
CA PHE A 32 -6.48 5.79 18.03
C PHE A 32 -7.99 6.02 17.81
N LEU A 33 -8.84 5.34 18.57
CA LEU A 33 -10.30 5.47 18.45
C LEU A 33 -10.81 6.86 18.83
N ASN A 34 -10.19 7.50 19.82
CA ASN A 34 -10.65 8.78 20.37
C ASN A 34 -10.11 10.01 19.62
N ASP A 35 -9.20 9.84 18.65
CA ASP A 35 -8.65 10.94 17.85
C ASP A 35 -8.86 10.72 16.34
N GLN A 36 -9.89 11.36 15.81
CA GLN A 36 -10.27 11.29 14.40
C GLN A 36 -9.19 11.87 13.46
N MET A 37 -8.41 12.87 13.91
CA MET A 37 -7.34 13.44 13.10
C MET A 37 -6.19 12.46 12.94
N ILE A 38 -5.87 11.70 13.98
CA ILE A 38 -4.90 10.61 13.91
C ILE A 38 -5.39 9.50 12.96
N GLN A 39 -6.67 9.10 13.03
CA GLN A 39 -7.24 8.11 12.11
C GLN A 39 -7.07 8.54 10.65
N PHE A 40 -7.51 9.76 10.31
CA PHE A 40 -7.37 10.30 8.95
C PHE A 40 -5.91 10.42 8.51
N ALA A 41 -5.00 10.80 9.40
CA ALA A 41 -3.58 10.84 9.09
C ALA A 41 -3.05 9.45 8.73
N ILE A 42 -3.37 8.43 9.53
CA ILE A 42 -2.95 7.04 9.30
C ILE A 42 -3.54 6.50 7.99
N GLU A 43 -4.84 6.65 7.78
CA GLU A 43 -5.54 6.23 6.55
C GLU A 43 -4.90 6.85 5.31
N ARG A 44 -4.65 8.17 5.35
CA ARG A 44 -4.02 8.88 4.24
C ARG A 44 -2.59 8.40 3.98
N LEU A 45 -1.82 8.15 5.03
CA LEU A 45 -0.44 7.66 4.90
C LEU A 45 -0.40 6.24 4.34
N LEU A 46 -1.31 5.35 4.77
CA LEU A 46 -1.49 4.02 4.19
C LEU A 46 -1.86 4.11 2.70
N GLN A 47 -2.88 4.92 2.38
CA GLN A 47 -3.32 5.13 1.00
C GLN A 47 -2.17 5.61 0.10
N LEU A 48 -1.41 6.62 0.53
CA LEU A 48 -0.28 7.17 -0.22
C LEU A 48 0.84 6.15 -0.39
N THR A 49 1.17 5.40 0.66
CA THR A 49 2.22 4.37 0.64
C THR A 49 1.88 3.27 -0.38
N ILE A 50 0.63 2.79 -0.36
CA ILE A 50 0.16 1.74 -1.26
C ILE A 50 0.04 2.26 -2.70
N GLN A 51 -0.43 3.50 -2.88
CA GLN A 51 -0.55 4.12 -4.20
C GLN A 51 0.81 4.20 -4.92
N VAL A 52 1.90 4.47 -4.20
CA VAL A 52 3.24 4.49 -4.79
C VAL A 52 3.64 3.11 -5.32
N ALA A 53 3.35 2.02 -4.59
CA ALA A 53 3.59 0.66 -5.07
C ALA A 53 2.77 0.35 -6.33
N LEU A 54 1.48 0.70 -6.33
CA LEU A 54 0.61 0.51 -7.50
C LEU A 54 1.11 1.31 -8.72
N ASP A 55 1.60 2.52 -8.52
CA ASP A 55 2.19 3.32 -9.59
C ASP A 55 3.46 2.69 -10.18
N VAL A 56 4.29 2.05 -9.33
CA VAL A 56 5.44 1.27 -9.79
C VAL A 56 4.97 0.09 -10.62
N ASN A 57 3.97 -0.66 -10.15
CA ASN A 57 3.40 -1.79 -10.90
C ASN A 57 2.88 -1.33 -12.27
N ARG A 58 2.12 -0.22 -12.32
CA ARG A 58 1.62 0.40 -13.56
C ARG A 58 2.75 0.78 -14.51
N TYR A 59 3.82 1.38 -13.97
CA TYR A 59 4.98 1.77 -14.75
C TYR A 59 5.70 0.55 -15.34
N LEU A 60 5.85 -0.53 -14.56
CA LEU A 60 6.43 -1.80 -15.02
C LEU A 60 5.59 -2.41 -16.15
N PHE A 61 4.28 -2.56 -15.96
CA PHE A 61 3.40 -3.12 -16.99
C PHE A 61 3.45 -2.31 -18.29
N LYS A 62 3.36 -0.98 -18.20
CA LYS A 62 3.47 -0.10 -19.37
C LYS A 62 4.84 -0.24 -20.06
N SER A 63 5.92 -0.32 -19.30
CA SER A 63 7.28 -0.43 -19.84
C SER A 63 7.56 -1.78 -20.50
N LEU A 64 6.91 -2.84 -20.02
CA LEU A 64 7.02 -4.21 -20.53
C LEU A 64 5.96 -4.54 -21.60
N LEU A 65 5.09 -3.60 -21.97
CA LEU A 65 3.97 -3.79 -22.90
C LEU A 65 3.00 -4.91 -22.46
N ILE A 66 2.81 -5.05 -21.14
CA ILE A 66 1.93 -6.04 -20.54
C ILE A 66 0.62 -5.36 -20.15
N LYS A 67 -0.52 -5.99 -20.46
CA LYS A 67 -1.83 -5.51 -20.02
C LYS A 67 -1.91 -5.54 -18.49
N GLN A 68 -2.22 -4.40 -17.90
CA GLN A 68 -2.43 -4.28 -16.46
C GLN A 68 -3.74 -4.97 -16.04
N PRO A 69 -3.77 -5.65 -14.87
CA PRO A 69 -5.02 -6.10 -14.26
C PRO A 69 -5.98 -4.94 -13.94
N GLU A 70 -7.29 -5.21 -13.97
CA GLU A 70 -8.32 -4.21 -13.64
C GLU A 70 -8.29 -3.84 -12.15
N GLU A 71 -8.09 -4.84 -11.29
CA GLU A 71 -7.99 -4.64 -9.85
C GLU A 71 -6.57 -4.34 -9.40
N ASN A 72 -6.44 -3.37 -8.49
CA ASN A 72 -5.16 -3.01 -7.88
C ASN A 72 -4.51 -4.20 -7.14
N ALA A 73 -5.31 -5.04 -6.46
CA ALA A 73 -4.81 -6.21 -5.73
C ALA A 73 -4.15 -7.23 -6.67
N GLU A 74 -4.75 -7.48 -7.83
CA GLU A 74 -4.25 -8.42 -8.83
C GLU A 74 -2.96 -7.94 -9.52
N SER A 75 -2.64 -6.65 -9.43
CA SER A 75 -1.37 -6.12 -9.95
C SER A 75 -0.15 -6.79 -9.29
N PHE A 76 -0.19 -7.10 -7.99
CA PHE A 76 0.91 -7.75 -7.29
C PHE A 76 1.06 -9.22 -7.70
N ILE A 77 -0.06 -9.95 -7.81
CA ILE A 77 -0.08 -11.34 -8.26
C ILE A 77 0.47 -11.46 -9.68
N LYS A 78 0.08 -10.52 -10.57
CA LYS A 78 0.59 -10.51 -11.93
C LYS A 78 2.09 -10.29 -12.00
N LEU A 79 2.67 -9.47 -11.12
CA LEU A 79 4.14 -9.30 -11.04
C LEU A 79 4.86 -10.56 -10.52
N ALA A 80 4.25 -11.33 -9.61
CA ALA A 80 4.80 -12.62 -9.18
C ALA A 80 4.80 -13.66 -10.30
N GLN A 81 3.72 -13.73 -11.10
CA GLN A 81 3.68 -14.59 -12.30
C GLN A 81 4.79 -14.25 -13.30
N LEU A 82 5.22 -12.98 -13.34
CA LEU A 82 6.32 -12.50 -14.18
C LEU A 82 7.70 -12.69 -13.52
N LYS A 83 7.77 -13.28 -12.32
CA LYS A 83 8.98 -13.46 -11.51
C LYS A 83 9.68 -12.15 -11.13
N ILE A 84 8.94 -11.03 -11.11
CA ILE A 84 9.44 -9.71 -10.69
C ILE A 84 9.31 -9.54 -9.17
N LEU A 85 8.25 -10.10 -8.59
CA LEU A 85 8.06 -10.21 -7.15
C LEU A 85 8.11 -11.67 -6.72
N ASP A 86 8.60 -11.89 -5.52
CA ASP A 86 8.42 -13.16 -4.83
C ASP A 86 6.92 -13.43 -4.58
N GLU A 87 6.52 -14.70 -4.64
CA GLU A 87 5.11 -15.10 -4.53
C GLU A 87 4.53 -14.82 -3.14
N ASP A 88 5.26 -15.10 -2.06
CA ASP A 88 4.83 -14.80 -0.69
C ASP A 88 4.66 -13.29 -0.51
N LEU A 89 5.64 -12.52 -0.99
CA LEU A 89 5.56 -11.06 -0.92
C LEU A 89 4.35 -10.53 -1.70
N ALA A 90 4.10 -11.04 -2.90
CA ALA A 90 2.95 -10.61 -3.71
C ALA A 90 1.61 -10.94 -3.04
N LEU A 91 1.48 -12.11 -2.40
CA LEU A 91 0.30 -12.48 -1.64
C LEU A 91 0.06 -11.53 -0.45
N ARG A 92 1.12 -11.15 0.28
CA ARG A 92 1.00 -10.17 1.36
C ARG A 92 0.63 -8.77 0.86
N LEU A 93 1.23 -8.33 -0.26
CA LEU A 93 0.95 -7.02 -0.85
C LEU A 93 -0.44 -6.94 -1.52
N LYS A 94 -1.00 -8.07 -1.96
CA LYS A 94 -2.38 -8.16 -2.47
C LYS A 94 -3.38 -7.56 -1.47
N GLU A 95 -3.23 -7.87 -0.19
CA GLU A 95 -4.08 -7.35 0.87
C GLU A 95 -3.96 -5.83 1.03
N SER A 96 -2.76 -5.26 0.81
CA SER A 96 -2.59 -3.80 0.74
C SER A 96 -3.34 -3.19 -0.44
N GLY A 97 -3.35 -3.85 -1.61
CA GLY A 97 -4.14 -3.42 -2.77
C GLY A 97 -5.64 -3.34 -2.46
N LYS A 98 -6.18 -4.32 -1.73
CA LYS A 98 -7.57 -4.31 -1.24
C LYS A 98 -7.81 -3.18 -0.24
N MET A 99 -6.91 -3.01 0.74
CA MET A 99 -6.99 -1.93 1.73
C MET A 99 -7.08 -0.55 1.07
N ARG A 100 -6.26 -0.28 0.05
CA ARG A 100 -6.32 1.00 -0.68
C ARG A 100 -7.67 1.18 -1.37
N ASN A 101 -8.27 0.12 -1.93
CA ASN A 101 -9.59 0.21 -2.54
C ASN A 101 -10.65 0.57 -1.48
N LEU A 102 -10.62 -0.09 -0.32
CA LEU A 102 -11.50 0.20 0.82
C LEU A 102 -11.36 1.67 1.26
N LEU A 103 -10.13 2.15 1.48
CA LEU A 103 -9.83 3.53 1.89
C LEU A 103 -10.32 4.60 0.88
N VAL A 104 -10.42 4.28 -0.40
CA VAL A 104 -10.78 5.24 -1.46
C VAL A 104 -12.26 5.20 -1.80
N HIS A 105 -12.87 4.03 -1.76
CA HIS A 105 -14.19 3.84 -2.35
C HIS A 105 -15.36 4.18 -1.41
N LEU A 106 -15.15 4.53 -0.13
CA LEU A 106 -16.16 5.09 0.81
C LEU A 106 -17.53 4.35 0.92
N TYR A 107 -17.76 3.26 0.20
CA TYR A 107 -19.00 2.49 0.16
C TYR A 107 -19.10 1.45 1.27
N GLU A 108 -18.02 1.21 2.00
CA GLU A 108 -18.00 0.38 3.19
C GLU A 108 -17.50 1.23 4.34
N ILE A 109 -18.25 1.24 5.46
CA ILE A 109 -17.79 1.83 6.71
C ILE A 109 -16.43 1.19 7.01
N ILE A 110 -15.38 1.99 7.04
CA ILE A 110 -14.05 1.49 7.39
C ILE A 110 -14.08 1.25 8.89
N GLU A 111 -14.19 -0.01 9.27
CA GLU A 111 -14.11 -0.46 10.66
C GLU A 111 -12.72 -0.06 11.21
N PRO A 112 -12.65 0.88 12.17
CA PRO A 112 -11.38 1.40 12.72
C PRO A 112 -10.38 0.32 13.16
N PRO A 113 -10.79 -0.86 13.69
CA PRO A 113 -9.87 -1.97 13.99
C PRO A 113 -8.95 -2.37 12.83
N PHE A 114 -9.42 -2.40 11.59
CA PHE A 114 -8.58 -2.86 10.46
C PHE A 114 -7.47 -1.85 10.12
N VAL A 115 -7.77 -0.56 10.23
CA VAL A 115 -6.79 0.52 10.01
C VAL A 115 -5.69 0.45 11.07
N HIS A 116 -6.06 0.25 12.34
CA HIS A 116 -5.11 0.13 13.44
C HIS A 116 -4.21 -1.11 13.29
N LEU A 117 -4.75 -2.24 12.84
CA LEU A 117 -3.95 -3.45 12.58
C LEU A 117 -2.97 -3.26 11.41
N ALA A 118 -3.35 -2.50 10.38
CA ALA A 118 -2.53 -2.31 9.19
C ALA A 118 -1.21 -1.56 9.45
N ILE A 119 -1.09 -0.83 10.56
CA ILE A 119 0.14 -0.11 10.94
C ILE A 119 1.03 -0.89 11.91
N LYS A 120 0.58 -2.03 12.44
CA LYS A 120 1.39 -2.90 13.30
C LYS A 120 2.29 -3.76 12.42
N VAL A 121 3.60 -3.64 12.58
CA VAL A 121 4.54 -4.58 11.96
C VAL A 121 4.46 -5.90 12.74
N LYS A 122 3.98 -6.98 12.11
CA LYS A 122 4.23 -8.33 12.63
C LYS A 122 5.75 -8.54 12.63
N LYS A 123 6.37 -8.57 13.81
CA LYS A 123 7.74 -9.08 13.94
C LYS A 123 7.71 -10.53 13.47
N LEU A 124 8.43 -10.80 12.37
CA LEU A 124 8.81 -12.15 11.96
C LEU A 124 9.84 -12.69 12.95
#